data_AF-A0A3B0PA88-F1
#
_entry.id   AF-A0A3B0PA88-F1
#
_cell.length_a   1.000
_cell.length_b   1.000
_cell.length_c   1.000
_cell.angle_alpha   90.00
_cell.angle_beta   90.00
_cell.angle_gamma   90.00
#
_symmetry.space_group_name_H-M   'P 1'
#
loop_
_entity.id
_entity.type
_entity.pdbx_description
1 polymer ?
#
loop_
_entity_poly.entity_id
_entity_poly.type
_entity_poly.pdbx_seq_one_letter_code
_entity_poly.pdbx_strand_id
1 'polypeptide(L)'
;MNTKKIKSIINIESSESDQWDIEGILIRVSDTFTAVNLSLLEKLKKLCNKYSLPYHLYFGSGSTDITELQYENSITIALPADKIHSYESNVLSKNMYYMLIFMELINEEIL
;
A
#
# COMPACT_ATOMS: atom_id res chain seq x y z
N MET A 1 -29.05 6.79 13.58
CA MET A 1 -28.15 7.24 12.49
C MET A 1 -27.56 6.02 11.84
N ASN A 2 -27.86 5.75 10.57
CA ASN A 2 -27.18 4.69 9.81
C ASN A 2 -25.78 5.20 9.49
N THR A 3 -24.78 4.81 10.29
CA THR A 3 -23.39 5.02 9.92
C THR A 3 -23.11 4.16 8.69
N LYS A 4 -22.87 4.81 7.54
CA LYS A 4 -22.38 4.12 6.34
C LYS A 4 -21.10 3.38 6.78
N LYS A 5 -21.14 2.04 6.86
CA LYS A 5 -19.93 1.24 7.14
C LYS A 5 -18.90 1.57 6.07
N ILE A 6 -17.71 2.02 6.48
CA ILE A 6 -16.59 2.22 5.56
C ILE A 6 -16.28 0.87 4.94
N LYS A 7 -16.46 0.77 3.62
CA LYS A 7 -16.40 -0.48 2.88
C LYS A 7 -14.99 -1.03 2.77
N SER A 8 -14.00 -0.14 2.61
CA SER A 8 -12.58 -0.47 2.55
C SER A 8 -11.74 0.74 2.98
N ILE A 9 -10.60 0.50 3.62
CA ILE A 9 -9.62 1.51 4.00
C ILE A 9 -8.32 1.19 3.27
N ILE A 10 -7.79 2.20 2.58
CA ILE A 10 -6.47 2.13 1.95
C ILE A 10 -5.54 3.01 2.77
N ASN A 11 -4.58 2.38 3.44
CA ASN A 11 -3.53 3.09 4.16
C ASN A 11 -2.37 3.37 3.19
N ILE A 12 -1.98 4.64 3.08
CA ILE A 12 -0.85 5.07 2.26
C ILE A 12 0.28 5.50 3.19
N GLU A 13 1.46 4.93 3.00
CA GLU A 13 2.63 5.20 3.84
C GLU A 13 3.94 5.22 3.01
N SER A 14 5.05 5.48 3.69
CA SER A 14 6.39 5.10 3.22
C SER A 14 6.89 3.88 4.00
N SER A 15 7.63 3.01 3.34
CA SER A 15 8.23 1.83 3.98
C SER A 15 9.69 1.69 3.59
N GLU A 16 10.52 1.41 4.59
CA GLU A 16 11.95 1.17 4.38
C GLU A 16 12.15 -0.13 3.57
N SER A 17 12.97 -0.07 2.54
CA SER A 17 13.21 -1.19 1.63
C SER A 17 14.63 -1.16 1.09
N ASP A 18 15.30 -2.32 1.14
CA ASP A 18 16.57 -2.55 0.43
C ASP A 18 16.44 -2.41 -1.10
N GLN A 19 15.20 -2.38 -1.61
CA GLN A 19 14.85 -2.28 -3.03
C GLN A 19 14.17 -0.95 -3.37
N TRP A 20 14.47 0.12 -2.62
CA TRP A 20 13.87 1.45 -2.79
C TRP A 20 14.11 2.10 -4.16
N ASP A 21 15.17 1.69 -4.85
CA ASP A 21 15.57 2.15 -6.17
C ASP A 21 15.03 1.27 -7.32
N ILE A 22 14.23 0.24 -7.00
CA ILE A 22 13.53 -0.59 -7.97
C ILE A 22 12.17 0.04 -8.31
N GLU A 23 11.78 -0.04 -9.58
CA GLU A 23 10.49 0.46 -10.03
C GLU A 23 9.30 -0.31 -9.42
N GLY A 24 8.37 0.44 -8.84
CA GLY A 24 7.09 -0.05 -8.37
C GLY A 24 6.71 0.45 -6.98
N ILE A 25 5.41 0.38 -6.69
CA ILE A 25 4.88 0.58 -5.34
C ILE A 25 4.92 -0.73 -4.56
N LEU A 26 4.77 -0.66 -3.25
CA LEU A 26 4.67 -1.83 -2.39
C LEU A 26 3.21 -2.06 -1.98
N ILE A 27 2.75 -3.31 -2.00
CA ILE A 27 1.46 -3.71 -1.43
C ILE A 27 1.73 -4.72 -0.31
N ARG A 28 1.28 -4.39 0.90
CA ARG A 28 1.54 -5.22 2.09
C ARG A 28 0.65 -6.46 2.07
N VAL A 29 1.24 -7.66 2.23
CA VAL A 29 0.52 -8.94 2.19
C VAL A 29 0.38 -9.66 3.52
N SER A 30 1.02 -9.16 4.58
CA SER A 30 0.71 -9.40 5.98
C SER A 30 1.71 -8.62 6.85
N ASP A 31 1.45 -8.53 8.14
CA ASP A 31 2.46 -8.20 9.16
C ASP A 31 2.54 -9.33 10.19
N THR A 32 3.39 -9.16 11.21
CA THR A 32 3.59 -10.14 12.29
C THR A 32 2.32 -10.41 13.10
N PHE A 33 1.31 -9.52 13.06
CA PHE A 33 0.17 -9.52 13.97
C PHE A 33 -1.19 -9.69 13.27
N THR A 34 -1.28 -9.51 11.95
CA THR A 34 -2.53 -9.48 11.19
C THR A 34 -2.46 -10.16 9.82
N ALA A 35 -3.60 -10.75 9.43
CA ALA A 35 -3.80 -11.36 8.12
C ALA A 35 -4.28 -10.31 7.10
N VAL A 36 -3.84 -10.43 5.84
CA VAL A 36 -4.24 -9.52 4.75
C VAL A 36 -5.68 -9.73 4.30
N ASN A 37 -6.34 -8.63 3.92
CA ASN A 37 -7.59 -8.69 3.17
C ASN A 37 -7.34 -9.18 1.74
N LEU A 38 -7.42 -10.51 1.53
CA LEU A 38 -7.17 -11.16 0.24
C LEU A 38 -8.08 -10.64 -0.89
N SER A 39 -9.34 -10.31 -0.57
CA SER A 39 -10.30 -9.81 -1.57
C SER A 39 -9.87 -8.44 -2.11
N LEU A 40 -9.41 -7.55 -1.23
CA LEU A 40 -8.92 -6.23 -1.60
C LEU A 40 -7.56 -6.31 -2.31
N LEU A 41 -6.66 -7.18 -1.83
CA LEU A 41 -5.39 -7.46 -2.48
C LEU A 41 -5.58 -7.90 -3.94
N GLU A 42 -6.49 -8.85 -4.21
CA GLU A 42 -6.72 -9.32 -5.57
C GLU A 42 -7.33 -8.25 -6.49
N LYS A 43 -8.13 -7.32 -5.95
CA LYS A 43 -8.62 -6.16 -6.72
C LYS A 43 -7.47 -5.22 -7.09
N LEU A 44 -6.60 -4.91 -6.13
CA LEU A 44 -5.45 -4.05 -6.35
C LEU A 44 -4.47 -4.64 -7.36
N LYS A 45 -4.17 -5.94 -7.25
CA LYS A 45 -3.33 -6.66 -8.24
C LYS A 45 -3.91 -6.59 -9.65
N LYS A 46 -5.23 -6.80 -9.79
CA LYS A 46 -5.92 -6.67 -11.08
C LYS A 46 -5.82 -5.25 -11.64
N LEU A 47 -5.96 -4.24 -10.78
CA LEU A 47 -5.84 -2.84 -11.18
C LEU A 47 -4.41 -2.53 -11.67
N CYS A 48 -3.39 -2.93 -10.92
CA CYS A 48 -1.99 -2.78 -11.34
C CYS A 48 -1.74 -3.47 -12.70
N ASN A 49 -2.20 -4.72 -12.86
CA ASN A 49 -2.03 -5.46 -14.10
C ASN A 49 -2.76 -4.80 -15.29
N LYS A 50 -3.99 -4.29 -15.07
CA LYS A 50 -4.79 -3.61 -16.09
C LYS A 50 -4.09 -2.37 -16.65
N TYR A 51 -3.44 -1.60 -15.78
CA TYR A 51 -2.76 -0.35 -16.14
C TYR A 51 -1.25 -0.49 -16.30
N SER A 52 -0.71 -1.71 -16.27
CA SER A 52 0.74 -1.98 -16.32
C SER A 52 1.52 -1.19 -15.26
N LEU A 53 0.93 -1.01 -14.07
CA LEU A 53 1.57 -0.32 -12.95
C LEU A 53 2.50 -1.30 -12.21
N PRO A 54 3.81 -1.04 -12.13
CA PRO A 54 4.73 -1.92 -11.41
C PRO A 54 4.42 -1.94 -9.91
N TYR A 55 4.41 -3.12 -9.31
CA TYR A 55 4.21 -3.29 -7.87
C TYR A 55 4.96 -4.51 -7.35
N HIS A 56 5.28 -4.49 -6.06
CA HIS A 56 5.87 -5.60 -5.33
C HIS A 56 5.05 -5.92 -4.09
N LEU A 57 5.01 -7.20 -3.73
CA LEU A 57 4.39 -7.66 -2.50
C LEU A 57 5.44 -7.72 -1.40
N TYR A 58 5.13 -7.23 -0.21
CA TYR A 58 6.06 -7.26 0.92
C TYR A 58 5.38 -7.63 2.23
N PHE A 59 6.18 -8.16 3.16
CA PHE A 59 5.78 -8.43 4.53
C PHE A 59 6.16 -7.22 5.40
N GLY A 60 5.21 -6.72 6.18
CA GLY A 60 5.45 -5.63 7.13
C GLY A 60 6.32 -6.08 8.30
N SER A 61 7.13 -5.17 8.85
CA SER A 61 8.04 -5.43 9.98
C SER A 61 7.38 -5.32 11.36
N GLY A 62 6.05 -5.17 11.44
CA GLY A 62 5.29 -5.13 12.70
C GLY A 62 5.16 -3.74 13.32
N SER A 63 4.97 -2.69 12.51
CA SER A 63 4.55 -1.37 12.98
C SER A 63 3.05 -1.31 13.20
N THR A 64 2.63 -0.66 14.29
CA THR A 64 1.22 -0.41 14.59
C THR A 64 0.64 0.64 13.66
N ASP A 65 0.18 0.20 12.49
CA ASP A 65 -0.49 1.06 11.52
C ASP A 65 -2.00 1.05 11.75
N ILE A 66 -2.70 2.03 11.18
CA ILE A 66 -4.17 2.13 11.30
C ILE A 66 -4.88 0.88 10.76
N THR A 67 -4.21 0.12 9.90
CA THR A 67 -4.66 -1.17 9.39
C THR A 67 -4.72 -2.26 10.45
N GLU A 68 -3.86 -2.23 11.48
CA GLU A 68 -3.93 -3.19 12.60
C GLU A 68 -5.22 -3.00 13.42
N LEU A 69 -5.77 -1.77 13.45
CA LEU A 69 -7.01 -1.44 14.15
C LEU A 69 -8.28 -1.77 13.34
N GLN A 70 -8.16 -2.01 12.02
CA GLN A 70 -9.27 -2.29 11.10
C GLN A 70 -8.89 -3.34 10.05
N TYR A 71 -8.30 -4.46 10.49
CA TYR A 71 -7.70 -5.48 9.61
C TYR A 71 -8.70 -6.13 8.63
N GLU A 72 -9.99 -6.26 9.01
CA GLU A 72 -10.98 -6.93 8.16
C GLU A 72 -11.31 -6.18 6.87
N ASN A 73 -11.14 -4.86 6.83
CA ASN A 73 -11.51 -4.01 5.70
C ASN A 73 -10.38 -3.10 5.22
N SER A 74 -9.13 -3.34 5.61
CA SER A 74 -8.01 -2.46 5.25
C SER A 74 -6.86 -3.17 4.53
N ILE A 75 -6.07 -2.38 3.80
CA ILE A 75 -4.78 -2.81 3.23
C ILE A 75 -3.83 -1.62 3.16
N THR A 76 -2.54 -1.90 3.29
CA THR A 76 -1.47 -0.89 3.21
C THR A 76 -0.78 -0.94 1.85
N ILE A 77 -0.58 0.24 1.28
CA ILE A 77 0.21 0.48 0.08
C ILE A 77 1.32 1.46 0.49
N ALA A 78 2.56 1.13 0.15
CA ALA A 78 3.71 1.90 0.58
C ALA A 78 4.57 2.39 -0.59
N LEU A 79 5.09 3.60 -0.44
CA LEU A 79 6.18 4.12 -1.25
C LEU A 79 7.50 3.55 -0.69
N PRO A 80 8.29 2.82 -1.48
CA PRO A 80 9.54 2.28 -0.98
C PRO A 80 10.57 3.40 -0.84
N ALA A 81 11.25 3.44 0.31
CA ALA A 81 12.26 4.42 0.67
C ALA A 81 13.51 3.75 1.23
N ASP A 82 14.68 4.37 1.10
CA ASP A 82 15.95 3.78 1.58
C ASP A 82 16.03 3.73 3.11
N LYS A 83 15.43 4.72 3.77
CA LYS A 83 15.36 4.87 5.21
C LYS A 83 14.05 5.50 5.61
N ILE A 84 13.52 5.10 6.76
CA ILE A 84 12.43 5.80 7.45
C ILE A 84 12.93 6.33 8.80
N HIS A 85 12.30 7.40 9.29
CA HIS A 85 12.65 8.07 10.55
C HIS A 85 14.09 8.63 10.62
N SER A 86 14.74 8.84 9.48
CA SER A 86 16.03 9.52 9.34
C SER A 86 15.87 11.02 9.01
N TYR A 87 16.96 11.78 9.13
CA TYR A 87 16.99 13.21 8.73
C TYR A 87 16.81 13.42 7.23
N GLU A 88 17.28 12.46 6.44
CA GLU A 88 17.16 12.41 4.99
C GLU A 88 16.70 11.02 4.57
N SER A 89 15.92 10.95 3.49
CA SER A 89 15.40 9.72 2.92
C SER A 89 15.31 9.86 1.40
N ASN A 90 15.64 8.78 0.70
CA ASN A 90 15.66 8.70 -0.75
C ASN A 90 14.52 7.81 -1.23
N VAL A 91 13.89 8.25 -2.32
CA VAL A 91 12.84 7.51 -3.04
C VAL A 91 13.09 7.63 -4.52
N LEU A 92 12.87 6.56 -5.28
CA LEU A 92 12.90 6.64 -6.74
C LEU A 92 11.74 7.51 -7.23
N SER A 93 12.02 8.60 -7.95
CA SER A 93 10.97 9.55 -8.35
C SER A 93 9.85 8.92 -9.18
N LYS A 94 10.17 7.89 -9.99
CA LYS A 94 9.15 7.12 -10.73
C LYS A 94 8.10 6.51 -9.82
N ASN A 95 8.50 6.01 -8.64
CA ASN A 95 7.59 5.38 -7.69
C ASN A 95 6.62 6.38 -7.08
N MET A 96 7.00 7.67 -6.96
CA MET A 96 6.06 8.72 -6.57
C MET A 96 4.95 8.90 -7.63
N TYR A 97 5.30 8.91 -8.91
CA TYR A 97 4.31 8.98 -9.99
C TYR A 97 3.41 7.74 -10.03
N TYR A 98 3.99 6.55 -9.87
CA TYR A 98 3.21 5.31 -9.79
C TYR A 98 2.23 5.35 -8.60
N MET A 99 2.66 5.82 -7.43
CA MET A 99 1.78 5.98 -6.26
C MET A 99 0.61 6.93 -6.56
N LEU A 100 0.88 8.12 -7.10
CA LEU A 100 -0.17 9.10 -7.42
C LEU A 100 -1.19 8.56 -8.42
N ILE A 101 -0.72 7.92 -9.49
CA ILE A 101 -1.60 7.27 -10.48
C ILE A 101 -2.43 6.17 -9.82
N PHE A 102 -1.80 5.35 -8.98
CA PHE A 102 -2.51 4.25 -8.33
C PHE A 102 -3.59 4.74 -7.35
N MET A 103 -3.31 5.80 -6.60
CA MET A 103 -4.30 6.43 -5.72
C MET A 103 -5.54 6.91 -6.48
N GLU A 104 -5.34 7.52 -7.66
CA GLU A 104 -6.45 7.93 -8.53
C GLU A 104 -7.27 6.73 -9.01
N LEU A 105 -6.59 5.68 -9.51
CA LEU A 105 -7.24 4.47 -10.00
C LEU A 105 -8.04 3.74 -8.90
N ILE A 106 -7.51 3.72 -7.67
CA ILE A 106 -8.21 3.16 -6.51
C ILE A 106 -9.49 3.95 -6.21
N ASN A 107 -9.41 5.28 -6.27
CA ASN A 107 -10.55 6.15 -6.02
C ASN A 107 -11.65 5.99 -7.08
N GLU A 108 -11.29 5.70 -8.34
CA GLU A 108 -12.26 5.51 -9.42
C GLU A 108 -12.88 4.10 -9.49
N GLU A 109 -12.09 3.04 -9.23
CA GLU A 109 -12.50 1.66 -9.52
C GLU A 109 -12.78 0.78 -8.28
N ILE A 110 -12.33 1.19 -7.09
CA ILE A 110 -12.43 0.36 -5.87
C ILE A 110 -13.34 0.99 -4.81
N LEU A 111 -13.17 2.29 -4.54
CA LEU A 111 -13.89 3.03 -3.49
C LEU A 111 -15.24 3.57 -4.00
#